data_AF-A0A852V642-F1
#
_entry.id   AF-A0A852V642-F1
#
_cell.length_a   1.000
_cell.length_b   1.000
_cell.length_c   1.000
_cell.angle_alpha   90.00
_cell.angle_beta   90.00
_cell.angle_gamma   90.00
#
_symmetry.space_group_name_H-M   'P 1'
#
loop_
_entity.id
_entity.type
_entity.pdbx_description
1 polymer ?
#
loop_
_entity_poly.entity_id
_entity_poly.type
_entity_poly.pdbx_seq_one_letter_code
_entity_poly.pdbx_strand_id
1 'polypeptide(L)'
;MGNDEPVEWIFARELLTVGIVRRVGDGDVQVWPARADGERTLHISLTSPFGQALFEVPLAPLTEFLHRTYELVPAGREADFMDLDAELSNMLWSS
;
A
#
# COMPACT_ATOMS: atom_id res chain seq x y z
N MET A 1 -21.44 19.14 1.83
CA MET A 1 -20.00 19.46 1.84
C MET A 1 -19.32 18.23 2.42
N GLY A 2 -18.47 17.53 1.65
CA GLY A 2 -17.66 16.46 2.21
C GLY A 2 -16.76 17.07 3.28
N ASN A 3 -16.69 16.44 4.45
CA ASN A 3 -15.77 16.88 5.49
C ASN A 3 -14.35 16.84 4.89
N ASP A 4 -13.54 17.89 5.07
CA ASP A 4 -12.14 17.97 4.62
C ASP A 4 -11.20 17.03 5.42
N GLU A 5 -11.77 15.99 6.01
CA GLU A 5 -11.06 15.02 6.83
C GLU A 5 -10.39 13.99 5.91
N PRO A 6 -9.06 13.81 6.03
CA PRO A 6 -8.35 12.89 5.16
C PRO A 6 -8.83 11.45 5.39
N VAL A 7 -9.08 10.74 4.30
CA VAL A 7 -9.31 9.29 4.37
C VAL A 7 -7.95 8.60 4.40
N GLU A 8 -7.65 7.94 5.51
CA GLU A 8 -6.42 7.17 5.68
C GLU A 8 -6.59 5.75 5.11
N TRP A 9 -5.56 5.28 4.40
CA TRP A 9 -5.48 3.93 3.87
C TRP A 9 -4.18 3.27 4.27
N ILE A 10 -4.28 2.01 4.69
CA ILE A 10 -3.15 1.18 5.08
C ILE A 10 -3.01 0.06 4.05
N PHE A 11 -1.81 -0.10 3.52
CA PHE A 11 -1.49 -1.14 2.54
C PHE A 11 -0.28 -1.93 3.00
N ALA A 12 -0.21 -3.21 2.62
CA ALA A 12 1.02 -3.96 2.75
C ALA A 12 2.13 -3.30 1.91
N ARG A 13 3.27 -3.02 2.53
CA ARG A 13 4.46 -2.48 1.85
C ARG A 13 4.91 -3.37 0.68
N GLU A 14 4.84 -4.68 0.86
CA GLU A 14 5.17 -5.65 -0.20
C GLU A 14 4.21 -5.54 -1.39
N LEU A 15 2.92 -5.28 -1.16
CA LEU A 15 1.94 -5.14 -2.23
C LEU A 15 2.32 -4.01 -3.20
N LEU A 16 2.75 -2.87 -2.66
CA LEU A 16 3.23 -1.75 -3.46
C LEU A 16 4.51 -2.14 -4.21
N THR A 17 5.46 -2.78 -3.54
CA THR A 17 6.76 -3.18 -4.11
C THR A 17 6.60 -4.15 -5.29
N VAL A 18 5.78 -5.20 -5.13
CA VAL A 18 5.47 -6.14 -6.21
C VAL A 18 4.67 -5.45 -7.33
N GLY A 19 3.77 -4.54 -6.94
CA GLY A 19 2.94 -3.74 -7.83
C GLY A 19 3.72 -2.88 -8.82
N ILE A 20 4.94 -2.45 -8.46
CA ILE A 20 5.84 -1.72 -9.36
C ILE A 20 6.23 -2.57 -10.58
N VAL A 21 6.32 -3.88 -10.41
CA VAL A 21 6.82 -4.80 -11.44
C VAL A 21 5.68 -5.42 -12.26
N ARG A 22 4.55 -5.73 -11.61
CA ARG A 22 3.43 -6.43 -12.24
C ARG A 22 2.11 -6.13 -11.55
N ARG A 23 1.01 -6.47 -12.20
CA ARG A 23 -0.31 -6.48 -11.55
C ARG A 23 -0.33 -7.48 -10.38
N VAL A 24 -0.80 -7.03 -9.23
CA VAL A 24 -0.99 -7.79 -7.99
C VAL A 24 -2.17 -7.20 -7.21
N GLY A 25 -2.73 -7.93 -6.26
CA GLY A 25 -3.81 -7.44 -5.42
C GLY A 25 -3.90 -8.23 -4.12
N ASP A 26 -4.53 -7.62 -3.13
CA ASP A 26 -4.87 -8.23 -1.85
C ASP A 26 -6.22 -7.67 -1.38
N GLY A 27 -7.18 -8.57 -1.14
CA GLY A 27 -8.57 -8.22 -0.89
C GLY A 27 -9.14 -7.22 -1.90
N ASP A 28 -9.52 -6.06 -1.39
CA ASP A 28 -10.17 -4.97 -2.10
C ASP A 28 -9.19 -4.04 -2.84
N VAL A 29 -7.89 -4.32 -2.75
CA VAL A 29 -6.82 -3.51 -3.34
C VAL A 29 -6.24 -4.21 -4.57
N GLN A 30 -6.12 -3.49 -5.69
CA GLN A 30 -5.30 -3.90 -6.83
C GLN A 30 -4.25 -2.86 -7.15
N VAL A 31 -3.04 -3.33 -7.48
CA VAL A 31 -1.89 -2.48 -7.79
C VAL A 31 -1.24 -2.96 -9.09
N TRP A 32 -0.89 -2.04 -9.99
CA TRP A 32 -0.21 -2.40 -11.24
C TRP A 32 0.60 -1.24 -11.84
N PRO A 33 1.65 -1.54 -12.62
CA PRO A 33 2.41 -0.51 -13.31
C PRO A 33 1.62 0.06 -14.49
N ALA A 34 1.75 1.36 -14.71
CA ALA A 34 1.09 2.08 -15.78
C ALA A 34 1.96 3.21 -16.32
N ARG A 35 1.39 4.01 -17.23
CA ARG A 35 1.98 5.26 -17.71
C ARG A 35 0.91 6.34 -17.78
N ALA A 36 1.25 7.53 -17.30
CA ALA A 36 0.46 8.75 -17.45
C ALA A 36 1.36 9.81 -18.08
N ASP A 37 0.92 10.44 -19.17
CA ASP A 37 1.66 11.48 -19.90
C ASP A 37 3.12 11.11 -20.26
N GLY A 38 3.36 9.82 -20.53
CA GLY A 38 4.69 9.29 -20.86
C GLY A 38 5.57 8.93 -19.65
N GLU A 39 5.16 9.33 -18.45
CA GLU A 39 5.85 9.02 -17.19
C GLU A 39 5.36 7.70 -16.59
N ARG A 40 6.24 7.01 -15.86
CA ARG A 40 5.88 5.77 -15.17
C ARG A 40 5.07 6.08 -13.91
N THR A 41 3.91 5.45 -13.80
CA THR A 41 3.03 5.55 -12.63
C THR A 41 2.73 4.18 -12.05
N LEU A 42 2.33 4.16 -10.79
CA LEU A 42 1.68 3.03 -10.16
C LEU A 42 0.20 3.33 -10.03
N HIS A 43 -0.65 2.45 -10.54
CA HIS A 43 -2.09 2.54 -10.33
C HIS A 43 -2.47 1.72 -9.11
N ILE A 44 -3.27 2.29 -8.22
CA ILE A 44 -3.84 1.63 -7.05
C ILE A 44 -5.35 1.75 -7.14
N SER A 45 -6.06 0.64 -7.29
CA SER A 45 -7.51 0.61 -7.26
C SER A 45 -8.01 0.02 -5.96
N LEU A 46 -9.04 0.65 -5.42
CA LEU A 46 -9.72 0.29 -4.20
C LEU A 46 -11.19 0.04 -4.53
N THR A 47 -11.69 -1.16 -4.26
CA THR A 47 -13.09 -1.52 -4.49
C THR A 47 -13.77 -1.77 -3.16
N SER A 48 -14.87 -1.06 -2.89
CA SER A 48 -15.71 -1.29 -1.72
C SER A 48 -17.17 -1.44 -2.17
N PRO A 49 -18.07 -1.96 -1.30
CA PRO A 49 -19.51 -1.95 -1.58
C PRO A 49 -20.09 -0.57 -1.88
N PHE A 50 -19.42 0.50 -1.45
CA PHE A 50 -19.87 1.89 -1.60
C PHE A 50 -19.26 2.60 -2.81
N GLY A 51 -18.36 1.95 -3.55
CA GLY A 51 -17.76 2.52 -4.75
C GLY A 51 -16.34 2.07 -5.02
N GLN A 52 -15.78 2.58 -6.12
CA GLN A 52 -14.41 2.33 -6.55
C GLN A 52 -13.61 3.62 -6.60
N ALA A 53 -12.35 3.55 -6.18
CA ALA A 53 -11.37 4.61 -6.36
C ALA A 53 -10.18 4.09 -7.17
N LEU A 54 -9.60 4.98 -7.98
CA LEU A 54 -8.37 4.74 -8.71
C LEU A 54 -7.41 5.89 -8.42
N PHE A 55 -6.24 5.54 -7.91
CA PHE A 55 -5.15 6.46 -7.65
C PHE A 55 -4.04 6.24 -8.67
N GLU A 56 -3.49 7.33 -9.19
CA GLU A 56 -2.30 7.33 -10.04
C GLU A 56 -1.15 7.97 -9.25
N VAL A 57 -0.11 7.19 -8.96
CA VAL A 57 1.00 7.61 -8.11
C VAL A 57 2.28 7.69 -8.95
N PRO A 58 3.02 8.81 -8.92
CA PRO A 58 4.31 8.89 -9.60
C PRO A 58 5.29 7.85 -9.06
N LEU A 59 5.89 7.05 -9.95
CA LEU A 59 6.65 5.89 -9.54
C LEU A 59 7.98 6.25 -8.84
N ALA A 60 8.63 7.33 -9.26
CA ALA A 60 9.92 7.75 -8.71
C ALA A 60 9.88 8.08 -7.20
N PRO A 61 9.03 9.01 -6.72
CA PRO A 61 8.95 9.31 -5.29
C PRO A 61 8.44 8.12 -4.46
N LEU A 62 7.55 7.29 -5.01
CA LEU A 62 7.10 6.09 -4.32
C LEU A 62 8.22 5.07 -4.12
N THR A 63 9.06 4.86 -5.13
CA THR A 63 10.19 3.93 -5.05
C THR A 63 11.23 4.41 -4.03
N GLU A 64 11.51 5.71 -4.02
CA GLU A 64 12.40 6.33 -3.03
C GLU A 64 11.86 6.17 -1.60
N PHE A 65 10.57 6.39 -1.40
CA PHE A 65 9.92 6.15 -0.12
C PHE A 65 10.05 4.68 0.32
N LEU A 66 9.69 3.74 -0.54
CA LEU A 66 9.79 2.31 -0.24
C LEU A 66 11.23 1.90 0.08
N HIS A 67 12.20 2.40 -0.67
CA HIS A 67 13.63 2.15 -0.41
C HIS A 67 14.00 2.51 1.03
N ARG A 68 13.66 3.72 1.49
CA ARG A 68 13.93 4.15 2.87
C ARG A 68 13.26 3.28 3.92
N THR A 69 12.04 2.81 3.65
CA THR A 69 11.39 1.88 4.59
C THR A 69 12.13 0.55 4.71
N TYR A 70 12.71 0.04 3.61
CA TYR A 70 13.47 -1.20 3.61
C TYR A 70 14.89 -1.04 4.16
N GLU A 71 15.48 0.15 4.10
CA GLU A 71 16.72 0.46 4.82
C GLU A 71 16.52 0.40 6.34
N LEU A 72 15.36 0.86 6.84
CA LEU A 72 15.04 0.83 8.27
C LEU A 72 14.60 -0.56 8.74
N VAL A 73 13.71 -1.20 8.00
CA VAL A 73 13.20 -2.54 8.29
C VAL A 73 13.29 -3.38 7.02
N PRO A 74 14.37 -4.16 6.84
CA PRO A 74 14.54 -5.03 5.68
C PRO A 74 13.39 -6.03 5.55
N ALA A 75 13.10 -6.45 4.32
CA ALA A 75 12.10 -7.48 4.07
C ALA A 75 12.47 -8.79 4.79
N GLY A 76 11.51 -9.40 5.49
CA GLY A 76 11.70 -10.61 6.28
C GLY A 76 12.30 -10.37 7.67
N ARG A 77 12.57 -9.12 8.05
CA ARG A 77 13.09 -8.72 9.38
C ARG A 77 12.06 -7.94 10.19
N GLU A 78 10.80 -7.89 9.74
CA GLU A 78 9.74 -7.13 10.40
C GLU A 78 9.53 -7.56 11.87
N ALA A 79 9.61 -8.86 12.16
CA ALA A 79 9.45 -9.41 13.51
C ALA A 79 10.56 -8.99 14.48
N ASP A 80 11.71 -8.51 14.00
CA ASP A 80 12.77 -7.99 14.88
C ASP A 80 12.41 -6.60 15.45
N PHE A 81 11.45 -5.90 14.83
CA PHE A 81 11.07 -4.53 15.17
C PHE A 81 9.65 -4.42 15.73
N MET A 82 8.82 -5.45 15.58
CA MET A 82 7.46 -5.50 16.11
C MET A 82 7.12 -6.92 16.59
N ASP A 83 6.48 -7.02 17.75
CA ASP A 83 5.83 -8.25 18.18
C ASP A 83 4.51 -8.43 17.40
N LEU A 84 4.63 -9.07 16.23
CA LEU A 84 3.52 -9.32 15.32
C LEU A 84 2.40 -10.13 15.99
N ASP A 85 2.72 -11.07 16.88
CA ASP A 85 1.73 -11.90 17.55
C ASP A 85 0.91 -11.09 18.55
N ALA A 86 1.56 -10.16 19.26
CA ALA A 86 0.87 -9.22 20.16
C ALA A 86 -0.06 -8.25 19.39
N GLU A 87 0.39 -7.70 18.25
CA GLU A 87 -0.44 -6.80 17.43
C GLU A 87 -1.62 -7.52 16.77
N LEU A 88 -1.39 -8.72 16.21
CA LEU A 88 -2.46 -9.54 15.65
C LEU A 88 -3.50 -9.92 16.72
N SER A 89 -3.05 -10.17 17.96
CA SER A 89 -3.95 -10.43 19.08
C SER A 89 -4.79 -9.21 19.47
N ASN A 90 -4.25 -7.98 19.36
CA ASN A 90 -5.06 -6.78 19.57
C ASN A 90 -6.15 -6.63 18.49
N MET A 91 -5.85 -6.95 17.23
CA MET A 91 -6.81 -6.82 16.12
C MET A 91 -7.90 -7.90 16.13
N LEU A 92 -7.56 -9.15 16.48
CA LEU A 92 -8.50 -10.28 16.45
C LEU A 92 -9.47 -10.29 17.65
N TRP A 93 -9.13 -9.60 18.74
CA TRP A 93 -9.96 -9.52 19.95
C TRP A 93 -10.64 -8.16 20.15
N SER A 94 -10.39 -7.17 19.28
CA SER A 94 -11.14 -5.89 19.31
C SER A 94 -12.51 -5.96 18.61
N SER A 95 -13.13 -7.15 18.58
CA SER A 95 -14.47 -7.40 18.04
C SER A 95 -15.53 -7.44 19.14
#